data_AF-A0A3R7MBY7-F1
#
_entry.id   AF-A0A3R7MBY7-F1
#
_cell.length_a   1.000
_cell.length_b   1.000
_cell.length_c   1.000
_cell.angle_alpha   90.00
_cell.angle_beta   90.00
_cell.angle_gamma   90.00
#
_symmetry.space_group_name_H-M   'P 1'
#
loop_
_entity.id
_entity.type
_entity.pdbx_description
1 polymer ?
#
loop_
_entity_poly.entity_id
_entity_poly.type
_entity_poly.pdbx_seq_one_letter_code
_entity_poly.pdbx_strand_id
1 'polypeptide(L)'
;MGGDHTISYPILQAISGFRVVGAEECWHKSLTPLMKEVREQMGDGPVYISFDIDAIDPGFCPGTGTPEMGGLTPIQALEIVRGCRGLNIVGCDVVEVSPPYDFEGTTALQGAHLLFEMLCVLPGVQYSR
;
A
#
# COMPACT_ATOMS: atom_id res chain seq x y z
N MET A 1 -22.09 0.63 -27.26
CA MET A 1 -21.03 1.62 -26.98
C MET A 1 -20.75 1.56 -25.50
N GLY A 2 -19.57 1.11 -25.11
CA GLY A 2 -19.23 0.79 -23.72
C GLY A 2 -18.16 -0.29 -23.72
N GLY A 3 -17.04 -0.01 -24.40
CA GLY A 3 -15.84 -0.80 -24.22
C GLY A 3 -15.30 -0.46 -22.84
N ASP A 4 -15.08 -1.49 -22.04
CA ASP A 4 -14.36 -1.40 -20.79
C ASP A 4 -12.94 -0.94 -21.12
N HIS A 5 -12.67 0.35 -20.91
CA HIS A 5 -11.36 0.98 -21.12
C HIS A 5 -10.53 0.95 -19.82
N THR A 6 -10.74 -0.04 -18.97
CA THR A 6 -9.78 -0.33 -17.91
C THR A 6 -8.51 -0.83 -18.60
N ILE A 7 -7.42 -0.06 -18.53
CA ILE A 7 -6.09 -0.51 -18.92
C ILE A 7 -5.75 -1.65 -17.96
N SER A 8 -6.22 -2.85 -18.26
CA SER A 8 -5.86 -4.02 -17.47
C SER A 8 -4.33 -4.14 -17.56
N TYR A 9 -3.67 -4.62 -16.51
CA TYR A 9 -2.24 -4.98 -16.51
C TYR A 9 -2.03 -6.49 -16.82
N PRO A 10 -2.58 -7.08 -17.91
CA PRO A 10 -2.57 -8.53 -18.10
C PRO A 10 -1.16 -9.07 -18.30
N ILE A 11 -0.21 -8.23 -18.74
CA ILE A 11 1.16 -8.64 -19.01
C ILE A 11 1.90 -8.99 -17.71
N LEU A 12 1.76 -8.18 -16.64
CA LEU A 12 2.45 -8.45 -15.38
C LEU A 12 1.86 -9.65 -14.64
N GLN A 13 0.52 -9.77 -14.60
CA GLN A 13 -0.15 -10.93 -14.02
C GLN A 13 0.20 -12.23 -14.76
N ALA A 14 0.25 -12.19 -16.10
CA ALA A 14 0.49 -13.39 -16.91
C ALA A 14 1.95 -13.88 -16.91
N ILE A 15 2.94 -13.00 -16.74
CA ILE A 15 4.36 -13.37 -16.86
C ILE A 15 4.94 -13.91 -15.55
N SER A 16 4.44 -13.45 -14.40
CA SER A 16 5.14 -13.62 -13.12
C SER A 16 4.36 -14.44 -12.07
N GLY A 17 3.06 -14.62 -12.24
CA GLY A 17 2.18 -15.19 -11.22
C GLY A 17 1.86 -14.23 -10.06
N PHE A 18 2.25 -12.96 -10.15
CA PHE A 18 1.85 -11.94 -9.19
C PHE A 18 0.40 -11.51 -9.40
N ARG A 19 -0.29 -11.26 -8.29
CA ARG A 19 -1.53 -10.50 -8.29
C ARG A 19 -1.18 -9.01 -8.28
N VAL A 20 -1.57 -8.31 -9.35
CA VAL A 20 -1.38 -6.87 -9.50
C VAL A 20 -2.74 -6.19 -9.44
N VAL A 21 -2.85 -5.14 -8.65
CA VAL A 21 -4.03 -4.27 -8.56
C VAL A 21 -3.58 -2.86 -8.89
N GLY A 22 -4.11 -2.32 -9.98
CA GLY A 22 -3.77 -0.97 -10.44
C GLY A 22 -4.30 0.12 -9.50
N ALA A 23 -3.66 1.29 -9.48
CA ALA A 23 -4.15 2.44 -8.70
C ALA A 23 -5.56 2.86 -9.17
N GLU A 24 -5.85 2.76 -10.47
CA GLU A 24 -7.16 3.05 -11.04
C GLU A 24 -8.25 2.09 -10.56
N GLU A 25 -7.87 0.85 -10.24
CA GLU A 25 -8.77 -0.10 -9.59
C GLU A 25 -9.00 0.26 -8.13
N CYS A 26 -8.18 1.10 -7.51
CA CYS A 26 -8.35 1.55 -6.13
C CYS A 26 -9.16 2.84 -6.02
N TRP A 27 -9.16 3.69 -7.04
CA TRP A 27 -9.75 5.03 -6.97
C TRP A 27 -11.21 5.05 -6.47
N HIS A 28 -11.51 6.07 -5.67
CA HIS A 28 -12.85 6.41 -5.17
C HIS A 28 -13.58 5.32 -4.36
N LYS A 29 -12.87 4.31 -3.84
CA LYS A 29 -13.45 3.29 -2.96
C LYS A 29 -12.51 2.84 -1.84
N SER A 30 -13.11 2.21 -0.83
CA SER A 30 -12.38 1.55 0.26
C SER A 30 -11.66 0.30 -0.23
N LEU A 31 -10.47 0.07 0.29
CA LEU A 31 -9.64 -1.11 0.04
C LEU A 31 -9.84 -2.20 1.10
N THR A 32 -10.73 -2.01 2.07
CA THR A 32 -11.07 -3.05 3.05
C THR A 32 -11.50 -4.37 2.40
N PRO A 33 -12.36 -4.40 1.35
CA PRO A 33 -12.70 -5.65 0.65
C PRO A 33 -11.50 -6.29 -0.03
N LEU A 34 -10.66 -5.49 -0.71
CA LEU A 34 -9.44 -5.96 -1.35
C LEU A 34 -8.50 -6.62 -0.32
N MET A 35 -8.30 -5.97 0.83
CA MET A 35 -7.43 -6.52 1.88
C MET A 35 -7.99 -7.80 2.51
N LYS A 36 -9.32 -7.99 2.51
CA LYS A 36 -9.90 -9.28 2.90
C LYS A 36 -9.45 -10.39 1.94
N GLU A 37 -9.54 -10.15 0.64
CA GLU A 37 -9.08 -11.10 -0.38
C GLU A 37 -7.57 -11.37 -0.29
N VAL A 38 -6.77 -10.33 -0.08
CA VAL A 38 -5.31 -10.46 0.13
C VAL A 38 -5.02 -11.36 1.33
N ARG A 39 -5.71 -11.18 2.46
CA ARG A 39 -5.52 -12.05 3.63
C ARG A 39 -5.88 -13.50 3.35
N GLU A 40 -7.00 -13.75 2.68
CA GLU A 40 -7.43 -15.10 2.29
C GLU A 40 -6.40 -15.76 1.37
N GLN A 41 -5.77 -14.99 0.47
CA GLN A 41 -4.74 -15.48 -0.44
C GLN A 41 -3.41 -15.80 0.27
N MET A 42 -3.01 -15.01 1.28
CA MET A 42 -1.77 -15.25 2.03
C MET A 42 -1.88 -16.42 3.02
N GLY A 43 -3.07 -16.66 3.57
CA GLY A 43 -3.30 -17.71 4.56
C GLY A 43 -2.40 -17.53 5.79
N ASP A 44 -1.83 -18.65 6.28
CA ASP A 44 -0.96 -18.68 7.47
C ASP A 44 0.55 -18.56 7.14
N GLY A 45 0.89 -18.38 5.85
CA GLY A 45 2.27 -18.29 5.39
C GLY A 45 2.98 -17.02 5.89
N PRO A 46 4.33 -17.01 5.89
CA PRO A 46 5.08 -15.81 6.26
C PRO A 46 4.86 -14.69 5.23
N VAL A 47 4.57 -13.48 5.71
CA VAL A 47 4.30 -12.29 4.88
C VAL A 47 5.34 -11.23 5.18
N TYR A 48 5.88 -10.60 4.13
CA TYR A 48 6.70 -9.39 4.23
C TYR A 48 5.95 -8.23 3.61
N ILE A 49 5.98 -7.06 4.26
CA ILE A 49 5.35 -5.83 3.74
C ILE A 49 6.45 -4.86 3.34
N SER A 50 6.60 -4.58 2.05
CA SER A 50 7.39 -3.45 1.58
C SER A 50 6.45 -2.37 1.08
N PHE A 51 6.57 -1.15 1.61
CA PHE A 51 5.75 -0.02 1.21
C PHE A 51 6.63 1.07 0.63
N ASP A 52 6.55 1.24 -0.68
CA ASP A 52 7.12 2.38 -1.37
C ASP A 52 6.25 3.61 -1.13
N ILE A 53 6.84 4.71 -0.63
CA ILE A 53 6.07 5.93 -0.35
C ILE A 53 5.53 6.57 -1.62
N ASP A 54 6.13 6.27 -2.79
CA ASP A 54 5.67 6.77 -4.08
C ASP A 54 4.37 6.10 -4.58
N ALA A 55 3.90 5.04 -3.91
CA ALA A 55 2.57 4.49 -4.13
C ALA A 55 1.45 5.48 -3.72
N ILE A 56 1.74 6.43 -2.81
CA ILE A 56 0.83 7.50 -2.42
C ILE A 56 1.02 8.67 -3.39
N ASP A 57 -0.09 9.27 -3.82
CA ASP A 57 -0.07 10.38 -4.78
C ASP A 57 0.85 11.53 -4.31
N PRO A 58 1.63 12.13 -5.21
CA PRO A 58 2.59 13.20 -4.88
C PRO A 58 1.92 14.45 -4.28
N GLY A 59 0.60 14.62 -4.44
CA GLY A 59 -0.15 15.63 -3.70
C GLY A 59 -0.12 15.47 -2.18
N PHE A 60 0.20 14.26 -1.68
CA PHE A 60 0.37 13.97 -0.25
C PHE A 60 1.80 13.61 0.12
N CYS A 61 2.53 12.91 -0.76
CA CYS A 61 3.90 12.45 -0.54
C CYS A 61 4.83 12.93 -1.68
N PRO A 62 5.12 14.23 -1.79
CA PRO A 62 5.96 14.76 -2.89
C PRO A 62 7.44 14.35 -2.80
N GLY A 63 7.89 13.95 -1.62
CA GLY A 63 9.29 13.71 -1.29
C GLY A 63 9.79 12.32 -1.66
N THR A 64 9.78 11.98 -2.94
CA THR A 64 10.31 10.72 -3.50
C THR A 64 11.10 11.00 -4.79
N GLY A 65 11.96 10.07 -5.21
CA GLY A 65 12.74 10.17 -6.45
C GLY A 65 11.89 9.99 -7.72
N THR A 66 10.78 9.26 -7.64
CA THR A 66 9.95 8.83 -8.77
C THR A 66 8.46 9.12 -8.54
N PRO A 67 8.04 10.40 -8.43
CA PRO A 67 6.64 10.72 -8.17
C PRO A 67 5.75 10.35 -9.38
N GLU A 68 4.70 9.57 -9.14
CA GLU A 68 3.71 9.16 -10.15
C GLU A 68 2.31 9.72 -9.80
N MET A 69 1.66 10.39 -10.75
CA MET A 69 0.35 11.00 -10.53
C MET A 69 -0.78 9.97 -10.52
N GLY A 70 -1.85 10.22 -9.74
CA GLY A 70 -2.99 9.32 -9.63
C GLY A 70 -2.74 8.15 -8.67
N GLY A 71 -1.85 8.33 -7.70
CA GLY A 71 -1.53 7.33 -6.69
C GLY A 71 -2.64 7.11 -5.65
N LEU A 72 -2.31 6.36 -4.60
CA LEU A 72 -3.21 6.10 -3.49
C LEU A 72 -3.42 7.37 -2.64
N THR A 73 -4.58 7.45 -1.99
CA THR A 73 -4.78 8.41 -0.90
C THR A 73 -4.19 7.88 0.41
N PRO A 74 -3.85 8.75 1.40
CA PRO A 74 -3.38 8.31 2.70
C PRO A 74 -4.37 7.38 3.43
N ILE A 75 -5.68 7.57 3.24
CA ILE A 75 -6.72 6.71 3.81
C ILE A 75 -6.59 5.28 3.26
N GLN A 76 -6.39 5.15 1.94
CA GLN A 76 -6.23 3.84 1.29
C GLN A 76 -4.94 3.15 1.72
N ALA A 77 -3.84 3.88 1.90
CA ALA A 77 -2.60 3.34 2.46
C ALA A 77 -2.81 2.78 3.87
N LEU A 78 -3.54 3.51 4.73
CA LEU A 78 -3.90 3.04 6.07
C LEU A 78 -4.80 1.80 6.03
N GLU A 79 -5.77 1.73 5.11
CA GLU A 79 -6.62 0.56 4.94
C GLU A 79 -5.82 -0.67 4.51
N ILE A 80 -4.81 -0.50 3.65
CA ILE A 80 -3.88 -1.57 3.27
C ILE A 80 -3.12 -2.07 4.51
N VAL A 81 -2.41 -1.19 5.20
CA VAL A 81 -1.57 -1.57 6.35
C VAL A 81 -2.42 -2.20 7.46
N ARG A 82 -3.52 -1.57 7.86
CA ARG A 82 -4.43 -2.10 8.89
C ARG A 82 -5.12 -3.39 8.44
N GLY A 83 -5.34 -3.54 7.13
CA GLY A 83 -5.87 -4.73 6.51
C GLY A 83 -4.96 -5.95 6.64
N CYS A 84 -3.67 -5.77 6.92
CA CYS A 84 -2.71 -6.85 7.20
C CYS A 84 -2.82 -7.44 8.60
N ARG A 85 -3.66 -6.86 9.48
CA ARG A 85 -3.91 -7.38 10.83
C ARG A 85 -4.25 -8.87 10.81
N GLY A 86 -3.52 -9.64 11.63
CA GLY A 86 -3.70 -11.09 11.78
C GLY A 86 -2.90 -11.95 10.81
N LEU A 87 -2.17 -11.34 9.86
CA LEU A 87 -1.19 -12.05 9.04
C LEU A 87 0.06 -12.40 9.84
N ASN A 88 0.76 -13.46 9.42
CA ASN A 88 2.06 -13.82 9.94
C ASN A 88 3.16 -12.93 9.34
N ILE A 89 3.18 -11.64 9.73
CA ILE A 89 4.13 -10.66 9.22
C ILE A 89 5.51 -10.90 9.85
N VAL A 90 6.49 -11.24 9.03
CA VAL A 90 7.87 -11.56 9.48
C VAL A 90 8.82 -10.36 9.38
N GLY A 91 8.40 -9.29 8.72
CA GLY A 91 9.14 -8.05 8.57
C GLY A 91 8.40 -7.03 7.72
N CYS A 92 8.81 -5.77 7.83
CA CYS A 92 8.29 -4.70 7.00
C CYS A 92 9.27 -3.54 6.85
N ASP A 93 9.16 -2.80 5.75
CA ASP A 93 9.88 -1.56 5.52
C ASP A 93 8.99 -0.49 4.85
N VAL A 94 9.41 0.77 5.01
CA VAL A 94 8.95 1.91 4.22
C VAL A 94 10.18 2.47 3.50
N VAL A 95 10.09 2.62 2.19
CA VAL A 95 11.21 2.99 1.31
C VAL A 95 10.91 4.28 0.51
N GLU A 96 11.92 4.77 -0.20
CA GLU A 96 11.88 5.91 -1.12
C GLU A 96 11.48 7.29 -0.55
N VAL A 97 11.44 7.44 0.77
CA VAL A 97 11.42 8.78 1.38
C VAL A 97 12.71 9.51 1.01
N SER A 98 12.57 10.61 0.27
CA SER A 98 13.67 11.43 -0.25
C SER A 98 13.59 12.86 0.30
N PRO A 99 14.30 13.16 1.41
CA PRO A 99 14.29 14.48 2.04
C PRO A 99 14.61 15.67 1.13
N PRO A 100 15.49 15.55 0.10
CA PRO A 100 15.73 16.65 -0.83
C PRO A 100 14.49 17.11 -1.63
N TYR A 101 13.49 16.24 -1.79
CA TYR A 101 12.22 16.56 -2.46
C TYR A 101 11.07 16.83 -1.47
N ASP A 102 11.32 16.73 -0.17
CA ASP A 102 10.31 16.84 0.89
C ASP A 102 10.42 18.18 1.63
N PHE A 103 10.14 19.29 0.93
CA PHE A 103 10.42 20.65 1.43
C PHE A 103 9.77 20.98 2.79
N GLU A 104 8.61 20.40 3.10
CA GLU A 104 7.89 20.60 4.37
C GLU A 104 8.02 19.41 5.33
N GLY A 105 8.74 18.34 4.95
CA GLY A 105 8.87 17.12 5.76
C GLY A 105 7.61 16.25 5.82
N THR A 106 6.60 16.55 4.98
CA THR A 106 5.30 15.86 4.98
C THR A 106 5.45 14.40 4.59
N THR A 107 6.31 14.08 3.64
CA THR A 107 6.54 12.71 3.17
C THR A 107 7.22 11.88 4.23
N ALA A 108 8.23 12.44 4.91
CA ALA A 108 8.90 11.81 6.04
C ALA A 108 7.93 11.55 7.21
N LEU A 109 7.05 12.52 7.51
CA LEU A 109 6.01 12.35 8.53
C LEU A 109 5.03 11.23 8.18
N GLN A 110 4.56 11.19 6.92
CA GLN A 110 3.66 10.13 6.44
C GLN A 110 4.34 8.76 6.48
N GLY A 111 5.60 8.67 6.06
CA GLY A 111 6.39 7.43 6.18
C GLY A 111 6.53 6.97 7.64
N ALA A 112 6.77 7.88 8.57
CA ALA A 112 6.82 7.56 10.01
C ALA A 112 5.46 7.08 10.55
N HIS A 113 4.36 7.69 10.13
CA HIS A 113 3.01 7.23 10.48
C HIS A 113 2.72 5.83 9.92
N LEU A 114 3.11 5.55 8.67
CA LEU A 114 2.95 4.23 8.08
C LEU A 114 3.77 3.18 8.83
N LEU A 115 5.02 3.47 9.18
CA LEU A 115 5.83 2.58 10.01
C LEU A 115 5.17 2.29 11.36
N PHE A 116 4.59 3.31 12.02
CA PHE A 116 3.87 3.11 13.27
C PHE A 116 2.63 2.21 13.10
N GLU A 117 1.87 2.38 12.02
CA GLU A 117 0.72 1.54 11.71
C GLU A 117 1.14 0.10 11.37
N MET A 118 2.28 -0.08 10.69
CA MET A 118 2.87 -1.41 10.46
C MET A 118 3.23 -2.09 11.77
N LEU A 119 3.86 -1.37 12.71
CA LEU A 119 4.14 -1.90 14.05
C LEU A 119 2.86 -2.37 14.76
N CYS A 120 1.75 -1.65 14.59
CA CYS A 120 0.46 -2.01 15.18
C CYS A 120 -0.14 -3.30 14.59
N VAL A 121 0.25 -3.74 13.40
CA VAL A 121 -0.27 -4.96 12.78
C VAL A 121 0.65 -6.18 12.91
N LEU A 122 1.83 -6.02 13.53
CA LEU A 122 2.77 -7.12 13.73
C LEU A 122 2.20 -8.24 14.64
N PRO A 123 2.68 -9.49 14.46
CA PRO A 123 2.29 -10.61 15.32
C PRO A 123 2.52 -10.31 16.80
N GLY A 124 1.57 -10.73 17.65
CA GLY A 124 1.63 -10.54 19.10
C GLY A 124 1.02 -9.24 19.61
N VAL A 125 0.69 -8.28 18.73
CA VAL A 125 -0.08 -7.09 19.12
C VAL A 125 -1.50 -7.51 19.53
N GLN A 126 -1.89 -7.13 20.74
CA GLN A 126 -3.25 -7.32 21.24
C GLN A 126 -4.14 -6.18 20.78
N TYR A 127 -5.27 -6.51 20.19
CA TYR A 127 -6.23 -5.54 19.72
C TYR A 127 -7.42 -5.48 20.67
N SER A 128 -7.63 -4.34 21.31
CA SER A 128 -8.89 -4.07 22.00
C SER A 128 -10.02 -3.97 20.98
N ARG A 129 -11.17 -4.56 21.31
CA ARG A 129 -12.42 -4.37 20.56
C ARG A 129 -13.05 -3.03 20.92
#